data_AF-A0A150GZS3-F1
#
_entry.id   AF-A0A150GZS3-F1
#
_cell.length_a   1.000
_cell.length_b   1.000
_cell.length_c   1.000
_cell.angle_alpha   90.00
_cell.angle_beta   90.00
_cell.angle_gamma   90.00
#
_symmetry.space_group_name_H-M   'P 1'
#
loop_
_entity.id
_entity.type
_entity.pdbx_description
1 polymer ?
#
loop_
_entity_poly.entity_id
_entity_poly.type
_entity_poly.pdbx_seq_one_letter_code
_entity_poly.pdbx_strand_id
1 'polypeptide(L)'
;MAPNKRGGPPSTEALAILKGKKQPAALKAASGRAAEARDQDAAEPNDYASGVITKAEVEARGSGTDDHGDTYNSKQFWWSEYRVFFTGLMFLTRLPVPPGIDHHPAFLVRSMMWFPLFGALIGAWGAVWLNAAAVLWPPGIAAAVSTFATVWLTGCFHEDGLADTFDGFGGGWGRAQILRIMKDSRVGTYALVGTALALQLKTAALAALAGGPGGPAAASAALVAVHAVSRWSCIPLVVCCTYIQDDEDAKRGMYNWMAASTRLLTPPRIALGTLIALAAPAVALGAVRAAAVAATVGAVTVAAGVYGHAVIGGVVGDFLGATIAVCETLSYCVLAADWGRLGSMEGAWPLLVLAAVAALPMIYSRRVVDWGSC
;
A
#
# COMPACT_ATOMS: atom_id res chain seq x y z
N MET A 1 -3.13 -4.56 -11.01
CA MET A 1 -1.68 -4.82 -10.93
C MET A 1 -1.40 -6.22 -11.50
N ALA A 2 -0.66 -6.34 -12.59
CA ALA A 2 -0.16 -7.64 -13.07
C ALA A 2 1.34 -7.74 -12.75
N PRO A 3 1.84 -8.86 -12.20
CA PRO A 3 3.21 -8.98 -11.69
C PRO A 3 4.24 -8.85 -12.83
N ASN A 4 5.27 -8.01 -12.65
CA ASN A 4 6.31 -7.79 -13.65
C ASN A 4 7.42 -8.87 -13.52
N LYS A 5 7.49 -9.86 -14.42
CA LYS A 5 8.60 -10.86 -14.49
C LYS A 5 9.75 -10.43 -15.42
N ARG A 6 10.09 -9.14 -15.53
CA ARG A 6 11.34 -8.75 -16.24
C ARG A 6 12.56 -9.07 -15.35
N GLY A 7 13.01 -10.32 -15.43
CA GLY A 7 14.30 -10.79 -14.90
C GLY A 7 14.36 -12.23 -14.37
N GLY A 8 13.42 -13.11 -14.71
CA GLY A 8 13.53 -14.53 -14.34
C GLY A 8 14.71 -15.24 -15.04
N PRO A 9 15.33 -16.27 -14.42
CA PRO A 9 16.35 -17.07 -15.10
C PRO A 9 15.78 -17.73 -16.36
N PRO A 10 16.61 -18.01 -17.39
CA PRO A 10 16.14 -18.64 -18.62
C PRO A 10 15.46 -19.97 -18.31
N SER A 11 14.40 -20.29 -19.05
CA SER A 11 13.72 -21.58 -18.96
C SER A 11 14.74 -22.73 -19.08
N THR A 12 14.46 -23.86 -18.43
CA THR A 12 15.30 -25.06 -18.46
C THR A 12 15.57 -25.54 -19.90
N GLU A 13 14.68 -25.26 -20.85
CA GLU A 13 14.88 -25.47 -22.29
C GLU A 13 15.95 -24.54 -22.89
N ALA A 14 15.96 -23.25 -22.54
CA ALA A 14 16.97 -22.30 -23.01
C ALA A 14 18.38 -22.59 -22.45
N LEU A 15 18.45 -23.15 -21.23
CA LEU A 15 19.71 -23.60 -20.61
C LEU A 15 20.27 -24.90 -21.22
N ALA A 16 19.42 -25.74 -21.82
CA ALA A 16 19.85 -26.95 -22.51
C ALA A 16 20.51 -26.64 -23.87
N ILE A 17 20.02 -25.59 -24.55
CA ILE A 17 20.53 -25.14 -25.86
C ILE A 17 21.91 -24.45 -25.72
N LEU A 18 22.14 -23.73 -24.61
CA LEU A 18 23.41 -23.04 -24.35
C LEU A 18 24.56 -23.96 -23.87
N LYS A 19 24.26 -25.22 -23.49
CA LYS A 19 25.25 -26.16 -22.91
C LYS A 19 25.59 -27.35 -23.81
N GLY A 20 25.58 -27.18 -25.14
CA GLY A 20 26.35 -27.99 -26.08
C GLY A 20 26.41 -29.51 -25.84
N LYS A 21 25.29 -30.15 -25.43
CA LYS A 21 25.23 -31.60 -25.25
C LYS A 21 24.43 -32.23 -26.38
N LYS A 22 25.13 -33.09 -27.13
CA LYS A 22 24.62 -33.95 -28.21
C LYS A 22 23.33 -34.68 -27.81
N GLN A 23 22.35 -34.66 -28.70
CA GLN A 23 21.24 -35.63 -28.76
C GLN A 23 21.80 -37.06 -28.76
N PRO A 24 21.19 -38.02 -28.02
CA PRO A 24 21.21 -39.41 -28.44
C PRO A 24 20.08 -39.68 -29.43
N ALA A 25 20.44 -40.31 -30.54
CA ALA A 25 19.55 -40.76 -31.59
C ALA A 25 18.83 -42.05 -31.20
N ALA A 26 17.50 -42.03 -31.26
CA ALA A 26 16.58 -43.14 -31.56
C ALA A 26 15.15 -42.57 -31.45
N LEU A 27 14.21 -42.70 -32.39
CA LEU A 27 14.14 -43.46 -33.62
C LEU A 27 13.05 -42.78 -34.49
N LYS A 28 13.37 -42.66 -35.78
CA LYS A 28 12.46 -42.56 -36.93
C LYS A 28 10.99 -42.95 -36.67
N ALA A 29 10.07 -41.98 -36.83
CA ALA A 29 8.81 -42.14 -37.56
C ALA A 29 8.05 -40.81 -37.57
N ALA A 30 8.20 -40.03 -38.65
CA ALA A 30 7.22 -39.07 -39.21
C ALA A 30 7.94 -38.07 -40.14
N SER A 31 8.77 -38.57 -41.06
CA SER A 31 9.11 -37.81 -42.26
C SER A 31 7.90 -37.83 -43.19
N GLY A 32 7.08 -36.78 -43.16
CA GLY A 32 5.94 -36.68 -44.04
C GLY A 32 4.95 -35.60 -43.64
N ARG A 33 5.41 -34.34 -43.58
CA ARG A 33 4.65 -33.07 -43.74
C ARG A 33 5.51 -31.91 -43.23
N ALA A 34 6.63 -31.70 -43.92
CA ALA A 34 7.48 -30.52 -43.74
C ALA A 34 7.75 -29.94 -45.13
N ALA A 35 6.71 -29.43 -45.77
CA ALA A 35 6.78 -28.70 -47.03
C ALA A 35 5.52 -27.85 -47.24
N GLU A 36 5.06 -27.13 -46.22
CA GLU A 36 3.97 -26.14 -46.33
C GLU A 36 3.85 -25.37 -45.00
N ALA A 37 4.84 -24.52 -44.70
CA ALA A 37 4.80 -23.46 -43.68
C ALA A 37 6.19 -22.80 -43.61
N ARG A 38 6.67 -22.28 -44.74
CA ARG A 38 7.84 -21.39 -44.80
C ARG A 38 7.39 -20.14 -45.53
N ASP A 39 6.65 -19.26 -44.86
CA ASP A 39 6.58 -17.84 -45.27
C ASP A 39 5.85 -16.88 -44.30
N GLN A 40 5.98 -17.02 -42.96
CA GLN A 40 5.34 -16.07 -42.04
C GLN A 40 6.18 -15.54 -40.86
N ASP A 41 7.47 -15.87 -40.76
CA ASP A 41 8.34 -15.25 -39.74
C ASP A 41 9.19 -14.12 -40.36
N ALA A 42 8.51 -13.07 -40.81
CA ALA A 42 9.15 -11.79 -41.05
C ALA A 42 9.25 -11.07 -39.69
N ALA A 43 10.48 -10.82 -39.26
CA ALA A 43 10.84 -10.17 -38.02
C ALA A 43 10.05 -8.87 -37.77
N GLU A 44 9.24 -8.82 -36.70
CA GLU A 44 8.81 -7.55 -36.15
C GLU A 44 9.95 -6.96 -35.29
N PRO A 45 10.35 -5.70 -35.54
CA PRO A 45 11.37 -5.05 -34.75
C PRO A 45 10.83 -4.79 -33.34
N ASN A 46 11.57 -5.25 -32.33
CA ASN A 46 11.30 -4.92 -30.93
C ASN A 46 11.12 -3.41 -30.76
N ASP A 47 9.87 -2.97 -30.61
CA ASP A 47 9.54 -1.60 -30.25
C ASP A 47 9.83 -1.38 -28.77
N TYR A 48 11.08 -1.04 -28.48
CA TYR A 48 11.53 -0.68 -27.13
C TYR A 48 11.00 0.69 -26.66
N ALA A 49 10.22 1.42 -27.47
CA ALA A 49 9.83 2.81 -27.19
C ALA A 49 8.44 2.98 -26.54
N SER A 50 7.53 2.01 -26.64
CA SER A 50 6.12 2.26 -26.29
C SER A 50 5.75 2.06 -24.82
N GLY A 51 6.53 1.32 -24.01
CA GLY A 51 6.18 1.05 -22.60
C GLY A 51 4.82 0.33 -22.41
N VAL A 52 4.20 -0.12 -23.50
CA VAL A 52 2.92 -0.83 -23.53
C VAL A 52 3.19 -2.32 -23.34
N ILE A 53 2.61 -2.90 -22.30
CA ILE A 53 2.69 -4.33 -22.01
C ILE A 53 1.51 -5.00 -22.72
N THR A 54 1.77 -6.05 -23.49
CA THR A 54 0.71 -6.76 -24.23
C THR A 54 -0.13 -7.65 -23.29
N LYS A 55 -1.39 -7.93 -23.66
CA LYS A 55 -2.27 -8.83 -22.91
C LYS A 55 -1.66 -10.24 -22.78
N ALA A 56 -1.00 -10.72 -23.83
CA ALA A 56 -0.28 -11.99 -23.83
C ALA A 56 0.91 -11.98 -22.85
N GLU A 57 1.66 -10.87 -22.75
CA GLU A 57 2.69 -10.71 -21.71
C GLU A 57 2.10 -10.70 -20.30
N VAL A 58 0.93 -10.08 -20.10
CA VAL A 58 0.21 -10.08 -18.80
C VAL A 58 -0.17 -11.50 -18.38
N GLU A 59 -0.73 -12.28 -19.30
CA GLU A 59 -1.19 -13.65 -19.06
C GLU A 59 -0.01 -14.63 -18.85
N ALA A 60 1.09 -14.46 -19.59
CA ALA A 60 2.31 -15.26 -19.44
C ALA A 60 3.05 -15.03 -18.11
N ARG A 61 2.80 -13.93 -17.39
CA ARG A 61 3.45 -13.62 -16.10
C ARG A 61 2.98 -14.52 -14.96
N GLY A 62 1.83 -15.19 -15.10
CA GLY A 62 1.25 -16.05 -14.05
C GLY A 62 0.88 -15.29 -12.78
N SER A 63 0.52 -16.02 -11.70
CA SER A 63 0.14 -15.45 -10.40
C SER A 63 1.32 -14.92 -9.56
N GLY A 64 2.56 -15.11 -10.02
CA GLY A 64 3.77 -14.65 -9.32
C GLY A 64 4.26 -15.55 -8.18
N THR A 65 3.76 -16.79 -8.07
CA THR A 65 4.19 -17.75 -7.04
C THR A 65 4.63 -19.06 -7.67
N ASP A 66 5.94 -19.25 -7.82
CA ASP A 66 6.54 -20.50 -8.24
C ASP A 66 6.92 -21.26 -6.94
N ASP A 67 6.01 -22.07 -6.39
CA ASP A 67 6.11 -22.73 -5.06
C ASP A 67 7.36 -23.62 -4.85
N HIS A 68 8.16 -23.85 -5.90
CA HIS A 68 9.32 -24.75 -5.88
C HIS A 68 10.69 -24.04 -5.87
N GLY A 69 10.74 -22.71 -5.93
CA GLY A 69 12.00 -21.98 -6.14
C GLY A 69 12.58 -21.23 -4.92
N ASP A 70 11.73 -20.62 -4.08
CA ASP A 70 12.18 -19.62 -3.10
C ASP A 70 12.34 -20.21 -1.69
N THR A 71 13.28 -21.16 -1.56
CA THR A 71 13.80 -21.51 -0.23
C THR A 71 14.74 -20.41 0.24
N TYR A 72 14.42 -19.77 1.37
CA TYR A 72 15.28 -18.77 2.01
C TYR A 72 16.71 -19.32 2.17
N ASN A 73 17.64 -18.86 1.33
CA ASN A 73 19.03 -19.26 1.39
C ASN A 73 19.80 -18.27 2.27
N SER A 74 20.08 -18.68 3.51
CA SER A 74 20.82 -17.87 4.49
C SER A 74 22.24 -17.48 4.04
N LYS A 75 22.81 -18.15 3.03
CA LYS A 75 24.14 -17.82 2.48
C LYS A 75 24.14 -16.59 1.58
N GLN A 76 22.98 -16.11 1.13
CA GLN A 76 22.85 -14.94 0.24
C GLN A 76 22.14 -13.78 0.94
N PHE A 77 22.52 -13.50 2.19
CA PHE A 77 21.87 -12.48 3.03
C PHE A 77 21.70 -11.13 2.33
N TRP A 78 22.78 -10.57 1.77
CA TRP A 78 22.74 -9.26 1.10
C TRP A 78 21.82 -9.23 -0.12
N TRP A 79 21.81 -10.30 -0.92
CA TRP A 79 20.91 -10.42 -2.07
C TRP A 79 19.45 -10.54 -1.61
N SER A 80 19.21 -11.26 -0.51
CA SER A 80 17.88 -11.36 0.08
C SER A 80 17.39 -10.01 0.59
N GLU A 81 18.20 -9.22 1.31
CA GLU A 81 17.77 -7.90 1.79
C GLU A 81 17.60 -6.89 0.65
N TYR A 82 18.41 -7.01 -0.41
CA TYR A 82 18.21 -6.27 -1.65
C TYR A 82 16.83 -6.57 -2.26
N ARG A 83 16.46 -7.85 -2.41
CA ARG A 83 15.11 -8.24 -2.86
C ARG A 83 14.02 -7.69 -1.92
N VAL A 84 14.19 -7.81 -0.60
CA VAL A 84 13.25 -7.27 0.40
C VAL A 84 13.01 -5.76 0.18
N PHE A 85 14.07 -4.98 0.05
CA PHE A 85 13.95 -3.53 -0.12
C PHE A 85 13.19 -3.18 -1.42
N PHE A 86 13.63 -3.73 -2.56
CA PHE A 86 13.02 -3.38 -3.84
C PHE A 86 11.63 -3.98 -4.05
N THR A 87 11.31 -5.15 -3.48
CA THR A 87 9.94 -5.68 -3.49
C THR A 87 9.00 -4.74 -2.73
N GLY A 88 9.41 -4.20 -1.58
CA GLY A 88 8.61 -3.22 -0.85
C GLY A 88 8.44 -1.89 -1.60
N LEU A 89 9.52 -1.40 -2.23
CA LEU A 89 9.48 -0.19 -3.06
C LEU A 89 8.54 -0.34 -4.25
N MET A 90 8.63 -1.48 -4.96
CA MET A 90 7.75 -1.83 -6.08
C MET A 90 6.29 -2.01 -5.65
N PHE A 91 6.06 -2.49 -4.44
CA PHE A 91 4.70 -2.70 -3.92
C PHE A 91 4.00 -1.39 -3.57
N LEU A 92 4.71 -0.44 -2.94
CA LEU A 92 4.11 0.82 -2.50
C LEU A 92 4.20 1.97 -3.51
N THR A 93 5.02 1.83 -4.56
CA THR A 93 5.27 2.90 -5.53
C THR A 93 5.34 2.37 -6.96
N ARG A 94 5.17 3.26 -7.93
CA ARG A 94 5.39 3.01 -9.35
C ARG A 94 6.81 3.35 -9.81
N LEU A 95 7.76 3.49 -8.89
CA LEU A 95 9.15 3.71 -9.24
C LEU A 95 9.74 2.47 -9.92
N PRO A 96 10.56 2.63 -10.96
CA PRO A 96 11.22 1.50 -11.59
C PRO A 96 12.17 0.84 -10.58
N VAL A 97 12.13 -0.50 -10.55
CA VAL A 97 13.04 -1.31 -9.73
C VAL A 97 13.97 -2.13 -10.63
N PRO A 98 15.15 -2.54 -10.12
CA PRO A 98 16.09 -3.37 -10.87
C PRO A 98 15.46 -4.67 -11.40
N PRO A 99 15.97 -5.23 -12.51
CA PRO A 99 15.45 -6.49 -13.05
C PRO A 99 15.67 -7.64 -12.07
N GLY A 100 14.75 -8.61 -12.07
CA GLY A 100 14.80 -9.80 -11.22
C GLY A 100 14.18 -9.64 -9.83
N ILE A 101 13.52 -8.50 -9.58
CA ILE A 101 12.67 -8.27 -8.40
C ILE A 101 11.24 -8.72 -8.73
N ASP A 102 10.63 -9.49 -7.84
CA ASP A 102 9.28 -10.04 -7.96
C ASP A 102 8.40 -9.70 -6.75
N HIS A 103 7.12 -10.07 -6.82
CA HIS A 103 6.12 -9.86 -5.78
C HIS A 103 6.05 -11.04 -4.78
N HIS A 104 7.13 -11.78 -4.60
CA HIS A 104 7.10 -12.96 -3.75
C HIS A 104 6.71 -12.55 -2.30
N PRO A 105 5.64 -13.14 -1.72
CA PRO A 105 5.06 -12.59 -0.49
C PRO A 105 6.02 -12.62 0.72
N ALA A 106 7.05 -13.49 0.72
CA ALA A 106 8.12 -13.50 1.73
C ALA A 106 8.89 -12.19 1.81
N PHE A 107 9.31 -11.67 0.64
CA PHE A 107 10.06 -10.42 0.58
C PHE A 107 9.13 -9.27 0.92
N LEU A 108 7.87 -9.33 0.48
CA LEU A 108 6.87 -8.32 0.81
C LEU A 108 6.65 -8.20 2.32
N VAL A 109 6.38 -9.29 3.04
CA VAL A 109 6.20 -9.22 4.51
C VAL A 109 7.46 -8.69 5.18
N ARG A 110 8.64 -9.21 4.83
CA ARG A 110 9.93 -8.72 5.38
C ARG A 110 10.18 -7.24 5.07
N SER A 111 9.63 -6.72 3.97
CA SER A 111 9.81 -5.34 3.51
C SER A 111 8.99 -4.33 4.30
N MET A 112 8.01 -4.76 5.09
CA MET A 112 7.17 -3.86 5.89
C MET A 112 7.99 -3.00 6.86
N MET A 113 9.18 -3.45 7.29
CA MET A 113 10.10 -2.62 8.07
C MET A 113 10.58 -1.35 7.34
N TRP A 114 10.58 -1.37 6.00
CA TRP A 114 10.94 -0.25 5.15
C TRP A 114 9.73 0.62 4.75
N PHE A 115 8.50 0.21 5.05
CA PHE A 115 7.32 0.99 4.66
C PHE A 115 7.33 2.42 5.22
N PRO A 116 7.79 2.69 6.46
CA PRO A 116 7.95 4.07 6.93
C PRO A 116 8.97 4.88 6.13
N LEU A 117 10.06 4.24 5.68
CA LEU A 117 11.03 4.89 4.80
C LEU A 117 10.42 5.21 3.43
N PHE A 118 9.71 4.27 2.82
CA PHE A 118 9.01 4.51 1.56
C PHE A 118 7.92 5.58 1.69
N GLY A 119 7.24 5.63 2.84
CA GLY A 119 6.37 6.74 3.22
C GLY A 119 7.10 8.07 3.20
N ALA A 120 8.27 8.18 3.85
CA ALA A 120 9.07 9.40 3.82
C ALA A 120 9.45 9.81 2.39
N LEU A 121 9.80 8.86 1.52
CA LEU A 121 10.09 9.12 0.10
C LEU A 121 8.87 9.64 -0.66
N ILE A 122 7.69 9.04 -0.45
CA ILE A 122 6.42 9.51 -1.05
C ILE A 122 6.09 10.93 -0.54
N GLY A 123 6.28 11.19 0.75
CA GLY A 123 6.09 12.52 1.33
C GLY A 123 7.07 13.55 0.75
N ALA A 124 8.33 13.18 0.55
CA ALA A 124 9.33 14.04 -0.08
C ALA A 124 8.95 14.35 -1.55
N TRP A 125 8.43 13.36 -2.28
CA TRP A 125 7.89 13.56 -3.62
C TRP A 125 6.72 14.55 -3.60
N GLY A 126 5.75 14.37 -2.70
CA GLY A 126 4.67 15.34 -2.50
C GLY A 126 5.19 16.74 -2.18
N ALA A 127 6.22 16.86 -1.34
CA ALA A 127 6.83 18.13 -0.98
C ALA A 127 7.47 18.84 -2.19
N VAL A 128 8.15 18.11 -3.08
CA VAL A 128 8.71 18.68 -4.32
C VAL A 128 7.60 19.30 -5.17
N TRP A 129 6.51 18.58 -5.38
CA TRP A 129 5.37 19.06 -6.18
C TRP A 129 4.61 20.21 -5.50
N LEU A 130 4.47 20.15 -4.18
CA LEU A 130 3.88 21.24 -3.38
C LEU A 130 4.68 22.53 -3.57
N ASN A 131 6.00 22.49 -3.37
CA ASN A 131 6.84 23.68 -3.47
C ASN A 131 6.90 24.20 -4.91
N ALA A 132 6.98 23.31 -5.91
CA ALA A 132 6.96 23.71 -7.32
C ALA A 132 5.64 24.43 -7.68
N ALA A 133 4.50 23.91 -7.22
CA ALA A 133 3.21 24.55 -7.46
C ALA A 133 3.03 25.85 -6.65
N ALA A 134 3.58 25.92 -5.43
CA ALA A 134 3.49 27.10 -4.59
C ALA A 134 4.24 28.33 -5.15
N VAL A 135 5.12 28.15 -6.16
CA VAL A 135 5.76 29.27 -6.86
C VAL A 135 4.74 30.15 -7.60
N LEU A 136 3.68 29.54 -8.15
CA LEU A 136 2.71 30.24 -9.01
C LEU A 136 1.30 30.29 -8.42
N TRP A 137 0.90 29.26 -7.68
CA TRP A 137 -0.49 29.08 -7.26
C TRP A 137 -0.70 29.19 -5.75
N PRO A 138 -1.92 29.56 -5.30
CA PRO A 138 -2.25 29.61 -3.88
C PRO A 138 -2.15 28.23 -3.21
N PRO A 139 -2.06 28.19 -1.86
CA PRO A 139 -1.88 26.96 -1.08
C PRO A 139 -2.87 25.83 -1.42
N GLY A 140 -4.13 26.17 -1.73
CA GLY A 140 -5.15 25.19 -2.12
C GLY A 140 -4.78 24.41 -3.38
N ILE A 141 -4.32 25.10 -4.42
CA ILE A 141 -3.91 24.46 -5.67
C ILE A 141 -2.59 23.70 -5.47
N ALA A 142 -1.63 24.28 -4.74
CA ALA A 142 -0.36 23.61 -4.45
C ALA A 142 -0.55 22.30 -3.66
N ALA A 143 -1.45 22.30 -2.68
CA ALA A 143 -1.84 21.09 -1.95
C ALA A 143 -2.52 20.06 -2.86
N ALA A 144 -3.42 20.49 -3.76
CA ALA A 144 -4.07 19.58 -4.71
C ALA A 144 -3.07 18.92 -5.66
N VAL A 145 -2.10 19.68 -6.19
CA VAL A 145 -1.01 19.16 -7.03
C VAL A 145 -0.14 18.16 -6.26
N SER A 146 0.20 18.46 -5.01
CA SER A 146 0.92 17.54 -4.12
C SER A 146 0.14 16.24 -3.88
N THR A 147 -1.15 16.33 -3.55
CA THR A 147 -2.02 15.16 -3.38
C THR A 147 -2.05 14.32 -4.66
N PHE A 148 -2.26 14.94 -5.83
CA PHE A 148 -2.24 14.23 -7.11
C PHE A 148 -0.90 13.52 -7.37
N ALA A 149 0.22 14.21 -7.10
CA ALA A 149 1.55 13.65 -7.30
C ALA A 149 1.81 12.41 -6.41
N THR A 150 1.37 12.44 -5.15
CA THR A 150 1.50 11.28 -4.24
C THR A 150 0.60 10.12 -4.66
N VAL A 151 -0.65 10.37 -5.05
CA VAL A 151 -1.58 9.36 -5.57
C VAL A 151 -1.06 8.75 -6.87
N TRP A 152 -0.48 9.57 -7.76
CA TRP A 152 0.12 9.09 -9.00
C TRP A 152 1.32 8.17 -8.74
N LEU A 153 2.19 8.55 -7.80
CA LEU A 153 3.38 7.78 -7.44
C LEU A 153 3.04 6.44 -6.78
N THR A 154 2.08 6.41 -5.86
CA THR A 154 1.62 5.14 -5.22
C THR A 154 0.72 4.35 -6.14
N GLY A 155 0.11 5.03 -7.11
CA GLY A 155 -0.82 4.45 -8.04
C GLY A 155 -2.21 4.23 -7.53
N CYS A 156 -2.69 5.14 -6.69
CA CYS A 156 -3.99 5.06 -6.03
C CYS A 156 -4.10 3.86 -5.07
N PHE A 157 -2.97 3.28 -4.64
CA PHE A 157 -2.98 2.00 -3.93
C PHE A 157 -3.71 2.05 -2.58
N HIS A 158 -3.50 3.12 -1.79
CA HIS A 158 -4.16 3.26 -0.49
C HIS A 158 -5.59 3.80 -0.65
N GLU A 159 -5.79 4.65 -1.66
CA GLU A 159 -7.07 5.24 -2.01
C GLU A 159 -8.06 4.21 -2.57
N ASP A 160 -7.57 3.21 -3.30
CA ASP A 160 -8.33 2.02 -3.73
C ASP A 160 -8.79 1.23 -2.51
N GLY A 161 -7.86 0.91 -1.60
CA GLY A 161 -8.21 0.23 -0.35
C GLY A 161 -9.19 1.01 0.53
N LEU A 162 -9.11 2.35 0.52
CA LEU A 162 -10.09 3.23 1.18
C LEU A 162 -11.47 3.14 0.52
N ALA A 163 -11.53 3.16 -0.81
CA ALA A 163 -12.76 3.00 -1.57
C ALA A 163 -13.42 1.64 -1.27
N ASP A 164 -12.66 0.55 -1.38
CA ASP A 164 -13.14 -0.81 -1.09
C ASP A 164 -13.62 -0.93 0.35
N THR A 165 -12.89 -0.33 1.30
CA THR A 165 -13.29 -0.32 2.70
C THR A 165 -14.60 0.46 2.91
N PHE A 166 -14.75 1.64 2.31
CA PHE A 166 -16.00 2.40 2.44
C PHE A 166 -17.18 1.66 1.79
N ASP A 167 -17.00 1.05 0.63
CA ASP A 167 -18.08 0.30 -0.02
C ASP A 167 -18.43 -0.97 0.73
N GLY A 168 -17.41 -1.74 1.15
CA GLY A 168 -17.59 -2.95 1.92
C GLY A 168 -18.33 -2.69 3.22
N PHE A 169 -17.81 -1.78 4.04
CA PHE A 169 -18.35 -1.52 5.38
C PHE A 169 -19.64 -0.69 5.35
N GLY A 170 -19.83 0.16 4.35
CA GLY A 170 -21.05 0.95 4.18
C GLY A 170 -22.19 0.18 3.52
N GLY A 171 -21.89 -0.70 2.56
CA GLY A 171 -22.87 -1.43 1.75
C GLY A 171 -23.14 -2.86 2.21
N GLY A 172 -22.29 -3.43 3.07
CA GLY A 172 -22.41 -4.81 3.53
C GLY A 172 -23.21 -4.98 4.83
N TRP A 173 -24.04 -6.02 4.89
CA TRP A 173 -24.87 -6.34 6.06
C TRP A 173 -24.27 -7.41 6.99
N GLY A 174 -23.06 -7.88 6.68
CA GLY A 174 -22.34 -8.89 7.47
C GLY A 174 -21.01 -9.27 6.83
N ARG A 175 -20.13 -9.94 7.59
CA ARG A 175 -18.73 -10.23 7.19
C ARG A 175 -18.59 -10.77 5.76
N ALA A 176 -19.35 -11.80 5.40
CA ALA A 176 -19.25 -12.42 4.07
C ALA A 176 -19.60 -11.43 2.93
N GLN A 177 -20.62 -10.60 3.15
CA GLN A 177 -21.00 -9.58 2.17
C GLN A 177 -20.00 -8.43 2.12
N ILE A 178 -19.49 -7.97 3.26
CA ILE A 178 -18.46 -6.92 3.32
C ILE A 178 -17.24 -7.37 2.51
N LEU A 179 -16.70 -8.56 2.81
CA LEU A 179 -15.54 -9.12 2.11
C LEU A 179 -15.81 -9.36 0.62
N ARG A 180 -17.03 -9.76 0.25
CA ARG A 180 -17.41 -9.89 -1.16
C ARG A 180 -17.44 -8.54 -1.88
N ILE A 181 -17.98 -7.49 -1.25
CA ILE A 181 -18.03 -6.15 -1.83
C ILE A 181 -16.62 -5.57 -1.97
N MET A 182 -15.75 -5.73 -0.97
CA MET A 182 -14.36 -5.26 -1.04
C MET A 182 -13.54 -5.89 -2.19
N LYS A 183 -13.98 -7.03 -2.73
CA LYS A 183 -13.35 -7.66 -3.90
C LYS A 183 -13.98 -7.26 -5.22
N ASP A 184 -15.12 -6.60 -5.19
CA ASP A 184 -15.84 -6.18 -6.38
C ASP A 184 -15.11 -4.98 -6.99
N SER A 185 -14.65 -5.11 -8.24
CA SER A 185 -13.94 -4.03 -8.93
C SER A 185 -14.82 -2.81 -9.25
N ARG A 186 -16.14 -2.90 -9.03
CA ARG A 186 -17.07 -1.79 -9.28
C ARG A 186 -17.09 -0.85 -8.07
N VAL A 187 -17.07 0.44 -8.36
CA VAL A 187 -17.15 1.50 -7.35
C VAL A 187 -18.63 1.78 -7.01
N GLY A 188 -19.05 1.55 -5.77
CA GLY A 188 -20.35 1.96 -5.25
C GLY A 188 -20.39 3.40 -4.71
N THR A 189 -21.58 3.81 -4.26
CA THR A 189 -21.81 5.18 -3.78
C THR A 189 -21.00 5.52 -2.52
N TYR A 190 -20.82 4.55 -1.62
CA TYR A 190 -20.02 4.77 -0.41
C TYR A 190 -18.54 4.97 -0.74
N ALA A 191 -17.99 4.16 -1.64
CA ALA A 191 -16.65 4.37 -2.18
C ALA A 191 -16.52 5.77 -2.82
N LEU A 192 -17.43 6.13 -3.73
CA LEU A 192 -17.36 7.40 -4.45
C LEU A 192 -17.40 8.61 -3.49
N VAL A 193 -18.44 8.69 -2.66
CA VAL A 193 -18.67 9.84 -1.77
C VAL A 193 -17.63 9.86 -0.65
N GLY A 194 -17.35 8.72 -0.04
CA GLY A 194 -16.41 8.61 1.08
C GLY A 194 -14.99 8.98 0.66
N THR A 195 -14.48 8.41 -0.44
CA THR A 195 -13.11 8.69 -0.90
C THR A 195 -12.98 10.13 -1.41
N ALA A 196 -14.01 10.69 -2.05
CA ALA A 196 -14.01 12.10 -2.46
C ALA A 196 -13.92 13.04 -1.25
N LEU A 197 -14.73 12.82 -0.21
CA LEU A 197 -14.70 13.61 1.01
C LEU A 197 -13.37 13.45 1.77
N ALA A 198 -12.81 12.24 1.82
CA ALA A 198 -11.52 11.98 2.46
C ALA A 198 -10.37 12.72 1.75
N LEU A 199 -10.29 12.65 0.42
CA LEU A 199 -9.29 13.36 -0.37
C LEU A 199 -9.46 14.88 -0.30
N GLN A 200 -10.71 15.36 -0.27
CA GLN A 200 -11.01 16.78 -0.06
C GLN A 200 -10.50 17.25 1.31
N LEU A 201 -10.79 16.51 2.38
CA LEU A 201 -10.34 16.84 3.73
C LEU A 201 -8.81 16.81 3.84
N LYS A 202 -8.17 15.76 3.33
CA LYS A 202 -6.70 15.64 3.26
C LYS A 202 -6.07 16.84 2.56
N THR A 203 -6.60 17.20 1.39
CA THR A 203 -6.09 18.32 0.60
C THR A 203 -6.33 19.67 1.28
N ALA A 204 -7.50 19.87 1.90
CA ALA A 204 -7.81 21.09 2.64
C ALA A 204 -6.91 21.26 3.87
N ALA A 205 -6.66 20.19 4.63
CA ALA A 205 -5.75 20.23 5.78
C ALA A 205 -4.30 20.54 5.35
N LEU A 206 -3.84 19.94 4.25
CA LEU A 206 -2.52 20.25 3.69
C LEU A 206 -2.43 21.71 3.18
N ALA A 207 -3.48 22.22 2.56
CA ALA A 207 -3.56 23.61 2.12
C ALA A 207 -3.51 24.58 3.31
N ALA A 208 -4.19 24.25 4.41
CA ALA A 208 -4.15 25.04 5.64
C ALA A 208 -2.74 25.10 6.24
N LEU A 209 -2.00 23.97 6.23
CA LEU A 209 -0.59 23.94 6.64
C LEU A 209 0.28 24.82 5.73
N ALA A 210 0.10 24.73 4.41
CA ALA A 210 0.89 25.47 3.44
C ALA A 210 0.61 26.98 3.45
N GLY A 211 -0.62 27.39 3.81
CA GLY A 211 -1.01 28.80 3.98
C GLY A 211 -0.80 29.35 5.39
N GLY A 212 -0.46 28.50 6.36
CA GLY A 212 -0.31 28.86 7.77
C GLY A 212 1.12 29.25 8.17
N PRO A 213 1.40 29.31 9.48
CA PRO A 213 2.73 29.61 10.01
C PRO A 213 3.79 28.61 9.53
N GLY A 214 4.87 29.12 8.93
CA GLY A 214 5.93 28.30 8.32
C GLY A 214 5.69 27.96 6.84
N GLY A 215 4.51 28.29 6.29
CA GLY A 215 4.22 28.24 4.86
C GLY A 215 4.41 26.85 4.21
N PRO A 216 4.83 26.79 2.93
CA PRO A 216 5.09 25.54 2.22
C PRO A 216 6.12 24.63 2.88
N ALA A 217 7.09 25.19 3.62
CA ALA A 217 8.10 24.42 4.34
C ALA A 217 7.48 23.59 5.47
N ALA A 218 6.53 24.15 6.22
CA ALA A 218 5.80 23.42 7.27
C ALA A 218 4.95 22.28 6.67
N ALA A 219 4.27 22.52 5.55
CA ALA A 219 3.54 21.49 4.82
C ALA A 219 4.48 20.39 4.27
N SER A 220 5.67 20.76 3.80
CA SER A 220 6.68 19.81 3.32
C SER A 220 7.19 18.89 4.43
N ALA A 221 7.49 19.44 5.60
CA ALA A 221 7.86 18.67 6.78
C ALA A 221 6.73 17.73 7.23
N ALA A 222 5.49 18.21 7.20
CA ALA A 222 4.31 17.39 7.49
C ALA A 222 4.16 16.24 6.49
N LEU A 223 4.34 16.48 5.18
CA LEU A 223 4.27 15.43 4.16
C LEU A 223 5.24 14.29 4.44
N VAL A 224 6.52 14.60 4.68
CA VAL A 224 7.54 13.58 4.97
C VAL A 224 7.19 12.80 6.24
N ALA A 225 6.87 13.49 7.33
CA ALA A 225 6.59 12.88 8.62
C ALA A 225 5.30 12.03 8.60
N VAL A 226 4.20 12.61 8.11
CA VAL A 226 2.88 11.98 8.11
C VAL A 226 2.87 10.78 7.17
N HIS A 227 3.45 10.87 5.98
CA HIS A 227 3.52 9.71 5.09
C HIS A 227 4.36 8.59 5.72
N ALA A 228 5.48 8.90 6.38
CA ALA A 228 6.32 7.90 7.04
C ALA A 228 5.59 7.17 8.18
N VAL A 229 5.03 7.91 9.13
CA VAL A 229 4.38 7.32 10.31
C VAL A 229 3.10 6.58 9.92
N SER A 230 2.32 7.10 8.97
CA SER A 230 1.06 6.43 8.60
C SER A 230 1.29 5.01 8.07
N ARG A 231 2.41 4.75 7.37
CA ARG A 231 2.76 3.41 6.87
C ARG A 231 3.18 2.45 7.98
N TRP A 232 3.63 2.96 9.12
CA TRP A 232 3.95 2.13 10.27
C TRP A 232 2.73 1.36 10.77
N SER A 233 1.51 1.89 10.60
CA SER A 233 0.25 1.23 11.01
C SER A 233 0.09 -0.21 10.49
N CYS A 234 0.65 -0.53 9.32
CA CYS A 234 0.62 -1.89 8.79
C CYS A 234 1.32 -2.91 9.69
N ILE A 235 2.44 -2.53 10.32
CA ILE A 235 3.27 -3.43 11.13
C ILE A 235 2.45 -4.02 12.30
N PRO A 236 1.91 -3.21 13.25
CA PRO A 236 1.15 -3.75 14.36
C PRO A 236 -0.17 -4.40 13.91
N LEU A 237 -0.83 -3.94 12.84
CA LEU A 237 -2.05 -4.59 12.36
C LEU A 237 -1.79 -5.99 11.81
N VAL A 238 -0.70 -6.17 11.06
CA VAL A 238 -0.33 -7.50 10.51
C VAL A 238 0.18 -8.44 11.60
N VAL A 239 0.83 -7.91 12.65
CA VAL A 239 1.38 -8.72 13.75
C VAL A 239 0.32 -9.07 14.80
N CYS A 240 -0.55 -8.14 15.15
CA CYS A 240 -1.46 -8.27 16.29
C CYS A 240 -2.89 -8.67 15.89
N CYS A 241 -3.27 -8.57 14.61
CA CYS A 241 -4.60 -8.95 14.15
C CYS A 241 -4.55 -10.20 13.26
N THR A 242 -5.65 -10.96 13.24
CA THR A 242 -5.82 -12.07 12.29
C THR A 242 -5.83 -11.51 10.86
N TYR A 243 -4.85 -11.89 10.04
CA TYR A 243 -4.89 -11.61 8.61
C TYR A 243 -5.87 -12.56 7.93
N ILE A 244 -6.95 -12.04 7.36
CA ILE A 244 -8.04 -12.86 6.83
C ILE A 244 -7.54 -13.65 5.61
N GLN A 245 -7.76 -14.97 5.67
CA GLN A 245 -7.49 -15.91 4.59
C GLN A 245 -8.74 -16.11 3.76
N ASP A 246 -8.55 -16.38 2.48
CA ASP A 246 -9.62 -16.47 1.49
C ASP A 246 -9.60 -17.85 0.84
N ASP A 247 -10.59 -18.68 1.15
CA ASP A 247 -10.59 -20.09 0.74
C ASP A 247 -11.10 -20.32 -0.70
N GLU A 248 -11.84 -19.36 -1.26
CA GLU A 248 -12.64 -19.54 -2.49
C GLU A 248 -12.06 -18.89 -3.77
N ASP A 249 -10.95 -18.13 -3.72
CA ASP A 249 -10.61 -17.17 -4.79
C ASP A 249 -9.23 -17.36 -5.46
N ALA A 250 -9.05 -16.79 -6.67
CA ALA A 250 -7.83 -16.92 -7.47
C ALA A 250 -6.60 -16.20 -6.86
N LYS A 251 -6.84 -15.21 -5.98
CA LYS A 251 -5.78 -14.50 -5.23
C LYS A 251 -5.39 -15.22 -3.91
N ARG A 252 -5.98 -16.39 -3.62
CA ARG A 252 -5.72 -17.21 -2.41
C ARG A 252 -4.24 -17.40 -2.12
N GLY A 253 -3.45 -17.64 -3.17
CA GLY A 253 -2.01 -17.88 -3.05
C GLY A 253 -1.28 -16.73 -2.33
N MET A 254 -1.55 -15.48 -2.69
CA MET A 254 -0.84 -14.33 -2.10
C MET A 254 -1.33 -14.01 -0.68
N TYR A 255 -2.64 -13.97 -0.44
CA TYR A 255 -3.20 -13.57 0.86
C TYR A 255 -2.99 -14.62 1.94
N ASN A 256 -3.19 -15.91 1.63
CA ASN A 256 -2.98 -16.99 2.61
C ASN A 256 -1.49 -17.13 2.93
N TRP A 257 -0.61 -16.89 1.94
CA TRP A 257 0.83 -16.90 2.17
C TRP A 257 1.28 -15.69 2.99
N MET A 258 0.69 -14.51 2.77
CA MET A 258 0.95 -13.32 3.59
C MET A 258 0.55 -13.54 5.04
N ALA A 259 -0.62 -14.13 5.28
CA ALA A 259 -1.07 -14.56 6.61
C ALA A 259 -0.12 -15.60 7.24
N ALA A 260 0.35 -16.58 6.48
CA ALA A 260 1.30 -17.59 6.96
C ALA A 260 2.71 -17.03 7.23
N SER A 261 3.01 -15.85 6.69
CA SER A 261 4.37 -15.28 6.65
C SER A 261 4.57 -14.07 7.52
N THR A 262 3.55 -13.66 8.27
CA THR A 262 3.65 -12.71 9.38
C THR A 262 4.78 -13.06 10.33
N ARG A 263 5.07 -14.37 10.52
CA ARG A 263 6.23 -14.88 11.28
C ARG A 263 7.60 -14.38 10.80
N LEU A 264 7.72 -13.91 9.55
CA LEU A 264 8.94 -13.35 8.98
C LEU A 264 9.20 -11.90 9.44
N LEU A 265 8.21 -11.26 10.07
CA LEU A 265 8.32 -9.95 10.70
C LEU A 265 8.93 -10.10 12.11
N THR A 266 10.23 -10.36 12.16
CA THR A 266 10.92 -10.62 13.44
C THR A 266 10.96 -9.36 14.33
N PRO A 267 11.11 -9.50 15.66
CA PRO A 267 11.19 -8.35 16.57
C PRO A 267 12.24 -7.29 16.18
N PRO A 268 13.45 -7.64 15.69
CA PRO A 268 14.40 -6.64 15.18
C PRO A 268 13.88 -5.85 13.97
N ARG A 269 13.12 -6.47 13.07
CA ARG A 269 12.51 -5.77 11.92
C ARG A 269 11.40 -4.82 12.34
N ILE A 270 10.58 -5.26 13.30
CA ILE A 270 9.53 -4.41 13.91
C ILE A 270 10.17 -3.22 14.62
N ALA A 271 11.24 -3.44 15.38
CA ALA A 271 11.97 -2.38 16.06
C ALA A 271 12.60 -1.40 15.07
N LEU A 272 13.22 -1.89 13.99
CA LEU A 272 13.79 -1.04 12.94
C LEU A 272 12.71 -0.20 12.23
N GLY A 273 11.58 -0.82 11.84
CA GLY A 273 10.47 -0.09 11.23
C GLY A 273 9.90 0.98 12.16
N THR A 274 9.74 0.66 13.44
CA THR A 274 9.30 1.62 14.46
C THR A 274 10.30 2.76 14.64
N LEU A 275 11.60 2.46 14.68
CA LEU A 275 12.65 3.46 14.79
C LEU A 275 12.64 4.42 13.60
N ILE A 276 12.53 3.90 12.37
CA ILE A 276 12.44 4.71 11.15
C ILE A 276 11.19 5.60 11.20
N ALA A 277 10.05 5.04 11.60
CA ALA A 277 8.79 5.77 11.71
C ALA A 277 8.85 6.92 12.72
N LEU A 278 9.57 6.76 13.83
CA LEU A 278 9.71 7.79 14.86
C LEU A 278 10.80 8.82 14.52
N ALA A 279 11.86 8.41 13.82
CA ALA A 279 12.97 9.29 13.48
C ALA A 279 12.57 10.40 12.49
N ALA A 280 11.81 10.07 11.44
CA ALA A 280 11.44 11.05 10.40
C ALA A 280 10.62 12.25 10.94
N PRO A 281 9.56 12.05 11.75
CA PRO A 281 8.82 13.16 12.39
C PRO A 281 9.64 13.93 13.40
N ALA A 282 10.49 13.27 14.19
CA ALA A 282 11.29 13.93 15.21
C ALA A 282 12.22 14.99 14.60
N VAL A 283 12.79 14.67 13.42
CA VAL A 283 13.63 15.60 12.65
C VAL A 283 12.80 16.68 11.96
N ALA A 284 11.64 16.33 11.40
CA ALA A 284 10.87 17.24 10.53
C ALA A 284 9.96 18.22 11.30
N LEU A 285 9.34 17.81 12.42
CA LEU A 285 8.23 18.53 13.04
C LEU A 285 8.52 19.10 14.44
N GLY A 286 9.63 18.67 15.07
CA GLY A 286 9.89 18.90 16.49
C GLY A 286 9.06 17.98 17.41
N ALA A 287 9.51 17.83 18.66
CA ALA A 287 9.03 16.75 19.55
C ALA A 287 7.52 16.73 19.80
N VAL A 288 6.89 17.89 20.05
CA VAL A 288 5.45 17.96 20.37
C VAL A 288 4.59 17.56 19.17
N ARG A 289 4.86 18.11 17.99
CA ARG A 289 4.12 17.79 16.76
C ARG A 289 4.38 16.35 16.31
N ALA A 290 5.61 15.88 16.45
CA ALA A 290 5.96 14.48 16.19
C ALA A 290 5.18 13.52 17.10
N ALA A 291 5.10 13.82 18.40
CA ALA A 291 4.33 13.04 19.36
C ALA A 291 2.83 13.06 19.06
N ALA A 292 2.28 14.20 18.65
CA ALA A 292 0.87 14.29 18.23
C ALA A 292 0.57 13.38 17.03
N VAL A 293 1.41 13.42 15.98
CA VAL A 293 1.27 12.52 14.81
C VAL A 293 1.37 11.05 15.22
N ALA A 294 2.38 10.70 16.04
CA ALA A 294 2.55 9.32 16.51
C ALA A 294 1.34 8.85 17.34
N ALA A 295 0.80 9.70 18.21
CA ALA A 295 -0.39 9.41 19.00
C ALA A 295 -1.64 9.23 18.12
N THR A 296 -1.83 10.10 17.12
CA THR A 296 -2.93 9.98 16.15
C THR A 296 -2.84 8.66 15.39
N VAL A 297 -1.68 8.33 14.81
CA VAL A 297 -1.50 7.08 14.07
C VAL A 297 -1.67 5.87 14.99
N GLY A 298 -1.12 5.89 16.20
CA GLY A 298 -1.30 4.82 17.19
C GLY A 298 -2.76 4.59 17.54
N ALA A 299 -3.51 5.67 17.80
CA ALA A 299 -4.93 5.60 18.13
C ALA A 299 -5.77 5.04 16.96
N VAL A 300 -5.54 5.54 15.74
CA VAL A 300 -6.23 5.04 14.53
C VAL A 300 -5.89 3.57 14.28
N THR A 301 -4.63 3.18 14.46
CA THR A 301 -4.18 1.79 14.28
C THR A 301 -4.89 0.85 15.27
N VAL A 302 -4.95 1.21 16.55
CA VAL A 302 -5.67 0.41 17.57
C VAL A 302 -7.16 0.34 17.24
N ALA A 303 -7.78 1.48 16.90
CA ALA A 303 -9.20 1.53 16.52
C ALA A 303 -9.49 0.66 15.29
N ALA A 304 -8.65 0.72 14.26
CA ALA A 304 -8.76 -0.11 13.07
C ALA A 304 -8.64 -1.61 13.41
N GLY A 305 -7.70 -2.00 14.26
CA GLY A 305 -7.55 -3.40 14.69
C GLY A 305 -8.78 -3.92 15.45
N VAL A 306 -9.29 -3.14 16.40
CA VAL A 306 -10.50 -3.48 17.17
C VAL A 306 -11.72 -3.55 16.25
N TYR A 307 -11.89 -2.57 15.37
CA TYR A 307 -13.04 -2.48 14.47
C TYR A 307 -13.01 -3.57 13.39
N GLY A 308 -11.86 -3.80 12.76
CA GLY A 308 -11.67 -4.88 11.78
C GLY A 308 -11.94 -6.25 12.38
N HIS A 309 -11.47 -6.51 13.61
CA HIS A 309 -11.79 -7.74 14.32
C HIS A 309 -13.30 -7.88 14.58
N ALA A 310 -13.96 -6.83 15.06
CA ALA A 310 -15.39 -6.86 15.38
C ALA A 310 -16.30 -7.06 14.16
N VAL A 311 -15.91 -6.51 12.99
CA VAL A 311 -16.77 -6.46 11.80
C VAL A 311 -16.44 -7.57 10.79
N ILE A 312 -15.16 -7.78 10.48
CA ILE A 312 -14.72 -8.75 9.47
C ILE A 312 -13.90 -9.90 10.05
N GLY A 313 -13.64 -9.90 11.36
CA GLY A 313 -12.87 -10.95 12.04
C GLY A 313 -11.35 -10.76 11.98
N GLY A 314 -10.86 -9.63 11.47
CA GLY A 314 -9.42 -9.42 11.27
C GLY A 314 -9.09 -8.23 10.38
N VAL A 315 -8.01 -8.36 9.59
CA VAL A 315 -7.53 -7.36 8.63
C VAL A 315 -7.27 -7.98 7.25
N VAL A 316 -7.41 -7.16 6.20
CA VAL A 316 -7.06 -7.47 4.80
C VAL A 316 -6.26 -6.33 4.20
N GLY A 317 -5.58 -6.57 3.07
CA GLY A 317 -4.70 -5.59 2.41
C GLY A 317 -5.36 -4.23 2.18
N ASP A 318 -6.57 -4.22 1.65
CA ASP A 318 -7.32 -2.99 1.34
C ASP A 318 -7.69 -2.20 2.61
N PHE A 319 -8.02 -2.91 3.68
CA PHE A 319 -8.29 -2.30 4.99
C PHE A 319 -7.02 -1.72 5.64
N LEU A 320 -5.85 -2.32 5.42
CA LEU A 320 -4.56 -1.73 5.80
C LEU A 320 -4.30 -0.46 5.00
N GLY A 321 -4.58 -0.47 3.69
CA GLY A 321 -4.48 0.68 2.80
C GLY A 321 -5.38 1.84 3.24
N ALA A 322 -6.64 1.54 3.55
CA ALA A 322 -7.60 2.50 4.10
C ALA A 322 -7.10 3.10 5.42
N THR A 323 -6.55 2.27 6.31
CA THR A 323 -6.01 2.73 7.60
C THR A 323 -4.87 3.72 7.40
N ILE A 324 -3.97 3.49 6.43
CA ILE A 324 -2.92 4.45 6.06
C ILE A 324 -3.54 5.78 5.61
N ALA A 325 -4.52 5.75 4.71
CA ALA A 325 -5.15 6.97 4.18
C ALA A 325 -5.87 7.78 5.27
N VAL A 326 -6.52 7.11 6.23
CA VAL A 326 -7.15 7.73 7.39
C VAL A 326 -6.10 8.33 8.34
N CYS A 327 -5.03 7.58 8.64
CA CYS A 327 -3.89 8.06 9.43
C CYS A 327 -3.30 9.34 8.86
N GLU A 328 -3.10 9.39 7.53
CA GLU A 328 -2.58 10.60 6.87
C GLU A 328 -3.52 11.79 7.05
N THR A 329 -4.79 11.59 6.71
CA THR A 329 -5.80 12.64 6.71
C THR A 329 -5.95 13.25 8.10
N LEU A 330 -6.10 12.40 9.13
CA LEU A 330 -6.27 12.87 10.51
C LEU A 330 -4.99 13.51 11.06
N SER A 331 -3.82 13.01 10.69
CA SER A 331 -2.55 13.63 11.11
C SER A 331 -2.38 15.02 10.51
N TYR A 332 -2.76 15.24 9.25
CA TYR A 332 -2.77 16.59 8.67
C TYR A 332 -3.77 17.51 9.38
N CYS A 333 -4.97 17.02 9.70
CA CYS A 333 -5.94 17.78 10.48
C CYS A 333 -5.39 18.20 11.86
N VAL A 334 -4.75 17.27 12.58
CA VAL A 334 -4.13 17.54 13.90
C VAL A 334 -3.01 18.57 13.80
N LEU A 335 -2.19 18.51 12.74
CA LEU A 335 -1.13 19.48 12.52
C LEU A 335 -1.66 20.86 12.09
N ALA A 336 -2.76 20.89 11.33
CA ALA A 336 -3.40 22.12 10.85
C ALA A 336 -4.29 22.80 11.91
N ALA A 337 -4.61 22.10 13.00
CA ALA A 337 -5.51 22.59 14.03
C ALA A 337 -4.94 23.82 14.75
N ASP A 338 -5.80 24.81 15.00
CA ASP A 338 -5.47 26.00 15.80
C ASP A 338 -5.64 25.68 17.29
N TRP A 339 -4.60 25.09 17.88
CA TRP A 339 -4.55 24.77 19.30
C TRP A 339 -4.57 26.01 20.20
N GLY A 340 -4.15 27.18 19.68
CA GLY A 340 -4.20 28.45 20.41
C GLY A 340 -5.64 28.92 20.59
N ARG A 341 -6.46 28.82 19.54
CA ARG A 341 -7.90 29.06 19.62
C ARG A 341 -8.58 28.13 20.63
N LEU A 342 -8.21 26.86 20.66
CA LEU A 342 -8.74 25.92 21.65
C LEU A 342 -8.35 26.33 23.08
N GLY A 343 -7.09 26.73 23.30
CA GLY A 343 -6.61 27.20 24.61
C GLY A 343 -7.26 28.51 25.08
N SER A 344 -7.79 29.31 24.14
CA SER A 344 -8.56 30.53 24.45
C SER A 344 -10.04 30.27 24.79
N MET A 345 -10.54 29.05 24.56
CA MET A 345 -11.90 28.66 24.92
C MET A 345 -11.91 28.17 26.38
N GLU A 346 -12.87 28.63 27.18
CA GLU A 346 -12.98 28.22 28.58
C GLU A 346 -13.39 26.74 28.72
N GLY A 347 -12.57 25.97 29.44
CA GLY A 347 -12.85 24.58 29.81
C GLY A 347 -12.66 23.55 28.69
N ALA A 348 -12.84 22.26 29.02
CA ALA A 348 -12.68 21.15 28.08
C ALA A 348 -13.88 21.00 27.10
N TRP A 349 -14.87 21.89 27.18
CA TRP A 349 -16.16 21.76 26.48
C TRP A 349 -16.04 21.57 24.96
N PRO A 350 -15.19 22.33 24.22
CA PRO A 350 -15.08 22.13 22.77
C PRO A 350 -14.54 20.74 22.38
N LEU A 351 -13.60 20.20 23.16
CA LEU A 351 -13.08 18.84 22.96
C LEU A 351 -14.12 17.78 23.30
N LEU A 352 -14.90 17.98 24.37
CA LEU A 352 -15.98 17.08 24.74
C LEU A 352 -17.09 17.06 23.69
N VAL A 353 -17.43 18.22 23.11
CA VAL A 353 -18.40 18.30 22.01
C VAL A 353 -17.87 17.60 20.76
N LEU A 354 -16.61 17.82 20.38
CA LEU A 354 -16.00 17.14 19.23
C LEU A 354 -15.94 15.62 19.45
N ALA A 355 -15.54 15.18 20.65
CA ALA A 355 -15.51 13.76 21.02
C ALA A 355 -16.92 13.15 21.01
N ALA A 356 -17.92 13.87 21.53
CA ALA A 356 -19.31 13.44 21.51
C ALA A 356 -19.83 13.32 20.07
N VAL A 357 -19.60 14.31 19.21
CA VAL A 357 -20.00 14.29 17.80
C VAL A 357 -19.31 13.16 17.03
N ALA A 358 -18.05 12.86 17.33
CA ALA A 358 -17.34 11.73 16.73
C ALA A 358 -17.84 10.37 17.25
N ALA A 359 -18.24 10.28 18.52
CA ALA A 359 -18.72 9.05 19.15
C ALA A 359 -20.21 8.77 18.88
N LEU A 360 -21.03 9.79 18.67
CA LEU A 360 -22.47 9.70 18.42
C LEU A 360 -22.78 8.74 17.26
N PRO A 361 -22.14 8.85 16.08
CA PRO A 361 -22.32 7.89 15.00
C PRO A 361 -21.95 6.46 15.40
N MET A 362 -20.94 6.24 16.25
CA MET A 362 -20.56 4.89 16.70
C MET A 362 -21.55 4.30 17.71
N ILE A 363 -22.17 5.15 18.54
CA ILE A 363 -23.18 4.75 19.52
C ILE A 363 -24.52 4.46 18.84
N TYR A 364 -24.90 5.25 17.83
CA TYR A 364 -26.17 5.17 17.13
C TYR A 364 -26.13 4.38 15.82
N SER A 365 -24.96 4.18 15.22
CA SER A 365 -24.81 3.17 14.16
C SER A 365 -25.21 1.84 14.79
N ARG A 366 -26.24 1.22 14.23
CA ARG A 366 -26.74 -0.08 14.71
C ARG A 366 -25.55 -0.99 14.98
N ARG A 367 -25.54 -1.71 16.11
CA ARG A 367 -24.63 -2.85 16.29
C ARG A 367 -24.94 -3.81 15.14
N VAL A 368 -24.14 -3.76 14.08
CA VAL A 368 -24.46 -4.49 12.84
C VAL A 368 -24.37 -6.00 13.04
N VAL A 369 -23.83 -6.49 14.17
CA VAL A 369 -23.76 -7.93 14.36
C VAL A 369 -23.96 -8.36 15.82
N ASP A 370 -25.09 -9.01 16.07
CA ASP A 370 -25.21 -10.02 17.11
C ASP A 370 -24.70 -11.33 16.49
N TRP A 371 -23.54 -11.78 16.93
CA TRP A 371 -22.87 -12.94 16.33
C TRP A 371 -23.48 -14.28 16.75
N GLY A 372 -24.38 -14.30 17.73
CA GLY A 372 -24.64 -15.52 18.47
C GLY A 372 -23.36 -16.02 19.15
N SER A 373 -23.48 -16.60 20.33
CA SER A 373 -22.37 -17.34 20.93
C SER A 373 -21.96 -18.49 20.00
N CYS A 374 -20.72 -18.46 19.48
CA CYS A 374 -20.07 -19.66 18.95
C CYS A 374 -19.91 -20.71 20.05
#